data_AF-A0A920BK35-F1
#
_entry.id   AF-A0A920BK35-F1
#
_cell.length_a   1.000
_cell.length_b   1.000
_cell.length_c   1.000
_cell.angle_alpha   90.00
_cell.angle_beta   90.00
_cell.angle_gamma   90.00
#
_symmetry.space_group_name_H-M   'P 1'
#
loop_
_entity.id
_entity.type
_entity.pdbx_description
1 polymer ?
#
loop_
_entity_poly.entity_id
_entity_poly.type
_entity_poly.pdbx_seq_one_letter_code
_entity_poly.pdbx_strand_id
1 'polypeptide(L)'
;MTKKRLRALEYPEDVVKDVAEIVRLSGRFKGYADGWGDSAVRRYARDAGHLLGKLNSLVRSDCTSRHDHIHQAIHHHVDDLERRIGELAEADRRAAERPFLMVMRLWSVWVWGRARRWARR
;
A
#
# COMPACT_ATOMS: atom_id res chain seq x y z
N MET A 1 18.43 -10.93 -2.08
CA MET A 1 19.25 -10.33 -1.00
C MET A 1 18.52 -10.40 0.36
N THR A 2 17.38 -9.74 0.54
CA THR A 2 16.63 -9.67 1.83
C THR A 2 16.35 -11.03 2.47
N LYS A 3 15.78 -11.99 1.72
CA LYS A 3 15.49 -13.35 2.21
C LYS A 3 16.72 -14.08 2.74
N LYS A 4 17.86 -13.96 2.04
CA LYS A 4 19.12 -14.61 2.41
C LYS A 4 19.65 -14.08 3.74
N ARG A 5 19.57 -12.76 3.96
CA ARG A 5 20.01 -12.12 5.21
C ARG A 5 19.11 -12.48 6.39
N LEU A 6 17.79 -12.40 6.22
CA LEU A 6 16.86 -12.68 7.32
C LEU A 6 16.86 -14.16 7.73
N ARG A 7 17.03 -15.09 6.78
CA ARG A 7 17.20 -16.51 7.11
C ARG A 7 18.50 -16.80 7.86
N ALA A 8 19.59 -16.10 7.53
CA ALA A 8 20.85 -16.20 8.27
C ALA A 8 20.75 -15.63 9.70
N LEU A 9 19.77 -14.76 9.95
CA LEU A 9 19.44 -14.23 11.28
C LEU A 9 18.30 -15.02 11.96
N GLU A 10 17.93 -16.18 11.42
CA GLU A 10 16.96 -17.11 12.00
C GLU A 10 15.55 -16.53 12.23
N TYR A 11 15.15 -15.53 11.43
CA TYR A 11 13.79 -15.01 11.48
C TYR A 11 12.75 -16.05 11.01
N PRO A 12 11.53 -16.04 11.58
CA PRO A 12 10.42 -16.84 11.12
C PRO A 12 10.13 -16.65 9.62
N GLU A 13 9.81 -17.74 8.91
CA GLU A 13 9.67 -17.72 7.45
C GLU A 13 8.53 -16.82 6.94
N ASP A 14 7.46 -16.64 7.72
CA ASP A 14 6.38 -15.68 7.45
C ASP A 14 6.89 -14.23 7.50
N VAL A 15 7.69 -13.89 8.51
CA VAL A 15 8.35 -12.58 8.61
C VAL A 15 9.30 -12.36 7.43
N VAL A 16 10.09 -13.37 7.07
CA VAL A 16 10.99 -13.29 5.91
C VAL A 16 10.22 -13.02 4.62
N LYS A 17 9.07 -13.67 4.42
CA LYS A 17 8.20 -13.47 3.26
C LYS A 17 7.62 -12.06 3.25
N ASP A 18 7.03 -11.62 4.36
CA ASP A 18 6.41 -10.30 4.48
C ASP A 18 7.41 -9.16 4.25
N VAL A 19 8.59 -9.23 4.88
CA VAL A 19 9.62 -8.19 4.73
C VAL A 19 10.18 -8.19 3.31
N ALA A 20 10.43 -9.37 2.71
CA ALA A 20 10.88 -9.43 1.34
C ALA A 20 9.85 -8.85 0.36
N GLU A 21 8.57 -9.05 0.64
CA GLU A 21 7.48 -8.53 -0.17
C GLU A 21 7.33 -7.01 -0.04
N ILE A 22 7.38 -6.47 1.17
CA ILE A 22 7.38 -5.02 1.39
C ILE A 22 8.54 -4.36 0.63
N VAL A 23 9.76 -4.90 0.74
CA VAL A 23 10.94 -4.36 0.04
C VAL A 23 10.81 -4.45 -1.48
N ARG A 24 10.18 -5.52 -1.99
CA ARG A 24 9.91 -5.67 -3.42
C ARG A 24 8.91 -4.63 -3.92
N LEU A 25 7.89 -4.32 -3.12
CA LEU A 25 6.80 -3.41 -3.48
C LEU A 25 7.16 -1.94 -3.29
N SER A 26 8.04 -1.59 -2.34
CA SER A 26 8.39 -0.19 -2.03
C SER A 26 8.94 0.56 -3.24
N GLY A 27 9.74 -0.10 -4.08
CA GLY A 27 10.27 0.49 -5.30
C GLY A 27 9.22 0.93 -6.32
N ARG A 28 8.02 0.34 -6.28
CA ARG A 28 6.93 0.72 -7.20
C ARG A 28 6.41 2.13 -6.92
N PHE A 29 6.42 2.57 -5.67
CA PHE A 29 5.86 3.87 -5.28
C PHE A 29 6.54 5.05 -6.00
N LYS A 30 7.80 4.91 -6.43
CA LYS A 30 8.54 5.98 -7.13
C LYS A 30 7.81 6.54 -8.35
N GLY A 31 7.02 5.71 -9.05
CA GLY A 31 6.22 6.16 -10.20
C GLY A 31 4.90 6.85 -9.83
N TYR A 32 4.57 7.02 -8.56
CA TYR A 32 3.30 7.62 -8.14
C TYR A 32 3.20 9.09 -8.53
N ALA A 33 4.30 9.84 -8.37
CA ALA A 33 4.41 11.24 -8.76
C ALA A 33 4.18 11.45 -10.27
N ASP A 34 4.44 10.43 -11.09
CA ASP A 34 4.23 10.47 -12.54
C ASP A 34 2.75 10.30 -12.96
N GLY A 35 1.83 10.16 -11.99
CA GLY A 35 0.38 10.20 -12.23
C GLY A 35 -0.28 8.83 -12.39
N TRP A 36 -0.45 8.09 -11.29
CA TRP A 36 -1.13 6.79 -11.33
C TRP A 36 -2.64 6.91 -11.60
N GLY A 37 -3.13 6.11 -12.54
CA GLY A 37 -4.56 5.87 -12.72
C GLY A 37 -5.14 4.93 -11.64
N ASP A 38 -6.47 4.91 -11.50
CA ASP A 38 -7.15 4.16 -10.44
C ASP A 38 -6.90 2.64 -10.49
N SER A 39 -6.70 2.09 -11.69
CA SER A 39 -6.33 0.68 -11.87
C SER A 39 -4.97 0.36 -11.26
N ALA A 40 -4.01 1.29 -11.32
CA ALA A 40 -2.69 1.13 -10.71
C ALA A 40 -2.80 1.23 -9.18
N VAL A 41 -3.58 2.19 -8.67
CA VAL A 41 -3.86 2.35 -7.23
C VAL A 41 -4.51 1.09 -6.66
N ARG A 42 -5.54 0.55 -7.32
CA ARG A 42 -6.19 -0.71 -6.92
C ARG A 42 -5.23 -1.89 -6.92
N ARG A 43 -4.37 -2.00 -7.94
CA ARG A 43 -3.36 -3.06 -8.04
C ARG A 43 -2.34 -2.94 -6.91
N TYR A 44 -1.84 -1.74 -6.63
CA TYR A 44 -0.91 -1.48 -5.54
C TYR A 44 -1.50 -1.91 -4.19
N ALA A 45 -2.71 -1.47 -3.88
CA ALA A 45 -3.39 -1.82 -2.63
C ALA A 45 -3.65 -3.34 -2.53
N ARG A 46 -4.05 -3.99 -3.64
CA ARG A 46 -4.30 -5.43 -3.68
C ARG A 46 -3.02 -6.24 -3.48
N ASP A 47 -1.93 -5.87 -4.17
CA ASP A 47 -0.65 -6.56 -4.09
C ASP A 47 0.00 -6.38 -2.71
N ALA A 48 0.00 -5.16 -2.18
CA ALA A 48 0.56 -4.82 -0.87
C ALA A 48 -0.21 -5.47 0.27
N GLY A 49 -1.52 -5.52 0.10
CA GLY A 49 -2.25 -6.44 0.89
C GLY A 49 -2.28 -6.07 2.40
N HIS A 50 -1.98 -7.03 3.28
CA HIS A 50 -1.94 -6.82 4.73
C HIS A 50 -0.76 -5.97 5.14
N LEU A 51 0.21 -5.87 4.24
CA LEU A 51 1.45 -5.15 4.39
C LEU A 51 1.33 -3.71 3.94
N LEU A 52 0.22 -3.30 3.32
CA LEU A 52 0.00 -1.92 2.88
C LEU A 52 0.37 -0.93 4.00
N GLY A 53 0.06 -1.27 5.27
CA GLY A 53 0.40 -0.52 6.49
C GLY A 53 1.86 -0.17 6.56
N LYS A 54 2.61 -1.25 6.68
CA LYS A 54 4.06 -1.23 6.83
C LYS A 54 4.74 -0.70 5.57
N LEU A 55 4.14 -0.93 4.40
CA LEU A 55 4.66 -0.45 3.12
C LEU A 55 4.62 1.08 3.05
N ASN A 56 3.49 1.71 3.36
CA ASN A 56 3.38 3.17 3.36
C ASN A 56 4.28 3.79 4.43
N SER A 57 4.35 3.19 5.63
CA SER A 57 5.30 3.62 6.66
C SER A 57 6.75 3.53 6.18
N LEU A 58 7.12 2.42 5.51
CA LEU A 58 8.47 2.26 4.97
C LEU A 58 8.78 3.33 3.92
N VAL A 59 7.85 3.64 3.01
CA VAL A 59 8.06 4.69 2.00
C VAL A 59 8.30 6.05 2.63
N ARG A 60 7.57 6.40 3.69
CA ARG A 60 7.81 7.65 4.44
C ARG A 60 9.20 7.66 5.08
N SER A 61 9.59 6.55 5.73
CA SER A 61 10.90 6.44 6.40
C SER A 61 12.10 6.31 5.45
N ASP A 62 11.90 5.84 4.22
CA ASP A 62 12.95 5.69 3.19
C ASP A 62 13.40 7.03 2.60
N CYS A 63 12.70 8.13 2.92
CA CYS A 63 13.15 9.47 2.56
C CYS A 63 14.38 9.86 3.40
N THR A 64 15.57 9.57 2.87
CA THR A 64 16.85 9.98 3.49
C THR A 64 17.33 11.36 3.04
N SER A 65 16.47 12.15 2.37
CA SER A 65 16.86 13.46 1.82
C SER A 65 17.02 14.49 2.94
N ARG A 66 18.14 15.24 2.91
CA ARG A 66 18.38 16.38 3.82
C ARG A 66 17.52 17.62 3.52
N HIS A 67 16.78 17.60 2.41
CA HIS A 67 15.97 18.71 1.96
C HIS A 67 14.52 18.52 2.39
N ASP A 68 14.03 19.40 3.26
CA ASP A 68 12.69 19.31 3.83
C ASP A 68 11.59 19.31 2.75
N HIS A 69 11.77 20.06 1.66
CA HIS A 69 10.77 20.10 0.57
C HIS A 69 10.57 18.73 -0.10
N ILE A 70 11.62 17.91 -0.22
CA ILE A 70 11.53 16.56 -0.79
C ILE A 70 10.81 15.63 0.19
N HIS A 71 11.12 15.75 1.47
CA HIS A 71 10.46 15.00 2.53
C HIS A 71 8.95 15.28 2.56
N GLN A 72 8.56 16.56 2.53
CA GLN A 72 7.15 16.96 2.49
C GLN A 72 6.44 16.48 1.22
N ALA A 73 7.08 16.58 0.06
CA ALA A 73 6.51 16.07 -1.19
C ALA A 73 6.20 14.56 -1.12
N ILE A 74 7.13 13.75 -0.61
CA ILE A 74 6.92 12.31 -0.45
C ILE A 74 5.78 12.04 0.54
N HIS A 75 5.73 12.74 1.67
CA HIS A 75 4.66 12.59 2.64
C HIS A 75 3.29 12.90 2.03
N HIS A 76 3.18 14.01 1.30
CA HIS A 76 1.96 14.39 0.60
C HIS A 76 1.55 13.35 -0.45
N HIS A 77 2.50 12.77 -1.19
CA HIS A 77 2.21 11.69 -2.13
C HIS A 77 1.69 10.43 -1.44
N VAL A 78 2.23 10.07 -0.27
CA VAL A 78 1.72 8.91 0.50
C VAL A 78 0.33 9.21 1.05
N ASP A 79 0.10 10.42 1.60
CA ASP A 79 -1.23 10.85 2.09
C ASP A 79 -2.28 10.80 0.97
N ASP A 80 -1.92 11.31 -0.21
CA ASP A 80 -2.78 11.32 -1.39
C ASP A 80 -3.11 9.91 -1.87
N LEU A 81 -2.12 9.01 -1.91
CA LEU A 81 -2.32 7.61 -2.24
C LEU A 81 -3.28 6.92 -1.25
N GLU A 82 -3.09 7.15 0.06
CA GLU A 82 -3.94 6.59 1.11
C GLU A 82 -5.39 7.07 0.98
N ARG A 83 -5.58 8.37 0.72
CA ARG A 83 -6.89 8.97 0.43
C ARG A 83 -7.54 8.31 -0.78
N ARG A 84 -6.84 8.20 -1.91
CA ARG A 84 -7.36 7.60 -3.14
C ARG A 84 -7.73 6.13 -2.98
N ILE A 85 -6.92 5.35 -2.24
CA ILE A 85 -7.26 3.96 -1.92
C ILE A 85 -8.59 3.90 -1.16
N GLY A 86 -8.80 4.79 -0.18
CA GLY A 86 -10.05 4.89 0.57
C GLY A 86 -11.25 5.23 -0.31
N GLU A 87 -11.12 6.26 -1.15
CA GLU A 87 -12.18 6.70 -2.08
C GLU A 87 -12.59 5.60 -3.07
N LEU A 88 -11.61 4.93 -3.66
CA LEU A 88 -11.86 3.84 -4.60
C LEU A 88 -12.49 2.63 -3.89
N ALA A 89 -12.05 2.31 -2.67
CA ALA A 89 -12.63 1.20 -1.90
C ALA A 89 -14.09 1.45 -1.55
N GLU A 90 -14.41 2.69 -1.23
CA GLU A 90 -15.77 3.13 -0.95
C GLU A 90 -16.65 3.15 -2.21
N ALA A 91 -16.11 3.61 -3.34
CA ALA A 91 -16.79 3.55 -4.63
C ALA A 91 -17.11 2.10 -5.04
N ASP A 92 -16.14 1.19 -4.91
CA ASP A 92 -16.32 -0.23 -5.24
C ASP A 92 -17.32 -0.91 -4.30
N ARG A 93 -17.36 -0.51 -3.01
CA ARG A 93 -18.38 -0.98 -2.05
C ARG A 93 -19.78 -0.57 -2.48
N ARG A 94 -19.99 0.70 -2.82
CA ARG A 94 -21.28 1.22 -3.32
C ARG A 94 -21.70 0.56 -4.64
N ALA A 95 -20.74 0.29 -5.53
CA ALA A 95 -21.02 -0.43 -6.77
C ALA A 95 -21.46 -1.88 -6.50
N ALA A 96 -20.86 -2.56 -5.52
CA ALA A 96 -21.22 -3.93 -5.15
C ALA A 96 -22.62 -4.05 -4.52
N GLU A 97 -23.14 -2.97 -3.92
CA GLU A 97 -24.52 -2.90 -3.42
C GLU A 97 -25.55 -2.80 -4.55
N ARG A 98 -25.12 -2.46 -5.79
CA ARG A 98 -25.99 -2.42 -6.97
C ARG A 98 -25.82 -3.72 -7.79
N PRO A 99 -26.84 -4.60 -7.88
CA PRO A 99 -26.68 -5.99 -8.36
C PRO A 99 -26.26 -6.22 -9.83
N PHE A 100 -25.73 -5.24 -10.56
CA PHE A 100 -25.54 -5.36 -12.01
C PHE A 100 -24.09 -5.23 -12.52
N LEU A 101 -23.10 -4.86 -11.71
CA LEU A 101 -21.71 -4.75 -12.19
C LEU A 101 -20.78 -5.73 -11.47
N MET A 102 -20.61 -6.90 -12.11
CA MET A 102 -19.64 -7.92 -11.75
C MET A 102 -18.24 -7.49 -12.23
N VAL A 103 -17.43 -6.90 -11.35
CA VAL A 103 -15.98 -7.16 -11.22
C VAL A 103 -15.50 -6.57 -9.89
N MET A 104 -14.66 -7.28 -9.13
CA MET A 104 -13.97 -6.83 -7.89
C MET A 104 -14.67 -6.96 -6.51
N ARG A 105 -15.62 -7.88 -6.34
CA ARG A 105 -16.24 -8.20 -5.03
C ARG A 105 -15.24 -8.61 -3.90
N LEU A 106 -14.03 -9.06 -4.25
CA LEU A 106 -12.98 -9.49 -3.30
C LEU A 106 -12.12 -8.35 -2.73
N TRP A 107 -12.01 -7.21 -3.41
CA TRP A 107 -11.14 -6.11 -2.96
C TRP A 107 -11.77 -5.28 -1.85
N SER A 108 -13.08 -4.98 -1.96
CA SER A 108 -13.81 -4.15 -1.00
C SER A 108 -13.89 -4.78 0.40
N VAL A 109 -14.17 -6.08 0.51
CA VAL A 109 -14.23 -6.79 1.81
C VAL A 109 -12.89 -6.72 2.56
N TRP A 110 -11.79 -6.72 1.82
CA TRP A 110 -10.46 -6.87 2.37
C TRP A 110 -9.81 -5.53 2.74
N VAL A 111 -10.02 -4.49 1.93
CA VAL A 111 -9.60 -3.13 2.25
C VAL A 111 -10.40 -2.59 3.44
N TRP A 112 -11.71 -2.81 3.51
CA TRP A 112 -12.56 -2.25 4.56
C TRP A 112 -12.37 -2.91 5.93
N GLY A 113 -12.09 -4.22 5.98
CA GLY A 113 -11.76 -4.94 7.22
C GLY A 113 -10.45 -4.47 7.90
N ARG A 114 -9.58 -3.75 7.17
CA ARG A 114 -8.35 -3.18 7.71
C ARG A 114 -8.27 -1.65 7.67
N ALA A 115 -8.93 -0.94 6.75
CA ALA A 115 -8.94 0.53 6.70
C ALA A 115 -9.37 1.17 8.03
N ARG A 116 -10.27 0.53 8.79
CA ARG A 116 -10.65 0.96 10.16
C ARG A 116 -9.49 1.02 11.16
N ARG A 117 -8.39 0.29 10.93
CA ARG A 117 -7.18 0.31 11.78
C ARG A 117 -6.17 1.38 11.38
N TRP A 118 -6.27 1.92 10.17
CA TRP A 118 -5.36 2.93 9.66
C TRP A 118 -5.82 4.34 9.98
N ALA A 119 -7.11 4.61 9.88
CA ALA A 119 -7.70 5.90 10.24
C ALA A 119 -7.75 6.18 11.76
N ARG A 120 -7.12 5.34 12.60
CA ARG A 120 -7.08 5.47 14.08
C ARG A 120 -5.64 5.62 14.63
N ARG A 121 -4.66 5.92 13.78
CA ARG A 121 -3.30 6.26 14.20
C ARG A 121 -2.94 7.65 13.72
#